data_AF-A0A7X6NTY2-F1
#
_entry.id   AF-A0A7X6NTY2-F1
#
_cell.length_a   1.000
_cell.length_b   1.000
_cell.length_c   1.000
_cell.angle_alpha   90.00
_cell.angle_beta   90.00
_cell.angle_gamma   90.00
#
_symmetry.space_group_name_H-M   'P 1'
#
loop_
_entity.id
_entity.type
_entity.pdbx_description
1 polymer ?
#
loop_
_entity_poly.entity_id
_entity_poly.type
_entity_poly.pdbx_seq_one_letter_code
_entity_poly.pdbx_strand_id
1 'polypeptide(L)'
;MHTTSGLLDELQKATLTMTDAEAQLLDYVKSFAPEPRKVPLAGNSVGTDRAFLARDMPELEGHLHYRNVDVSSIKELARRWYPKAYYNAPAKNGNHRALADIQESIEELQYYREAVFVPPPGPGAAAAKHIAAKYQGTLTGFRVGGQ
;
A
#
# COMPACT_ATOMS: atom_id res chain seq x y z
N MET A 1 8.19 -6.72 -21.37
CA MET A 1 7.08 -6.10 -20.61
C MET A 1 6.47 -4.94 -21.40
N HIS A 2 7.03 -3.73 -21.41
CA HIS A 2 6.38 -2.56 -22.04
C HIS A 2 6.37 -2.53 -23.57
N THR A 3 7.26 -3.28 -24.23
CA THR A 3 7.17 -3.56 -25.68
C THR A 3 5.94 -4.39 -26.01
N THR A 4 5.64 -5.41 -25.18
CA THR A 4 4.51 -6.33 -25.39
C THR A 4 3.18 -5.69 -25.01
N SER A 5 3.16 -4.78 -24.05
CA SER A 5 1.94 -4.07 -23.61
C SER A 5 1.57 -2.88 -24.50
N GLY A 6 2.35 -2.57 -25.54
CA GLY A 6 2.18 -1.41 -26.41
C GLY A 6 2.47 -0.05 -25.77
N LEU A 7 2.96 -0.02 -24.52
CA LEU A 7 3.13 1.23 -23.77
C LEU A 7 4.19 2.13 -24.41
N LEU A 8 5.24 1.57 -24.99
CA LEU A 8 6.28 2.36 -25.65
C LEU A 8 5.73 3.12 -26.87
N ASP A 9 4.81 2.51 -27.62
CA ASP A 9 4.18 3.13 -28.79
C ASP A 9 3.18 4.23 -28.37
N GLU A 10 2.48 4.03 -27.25
CA GLU A 10 1.63 5.06 -26.65
C GLU A 10 2.46 6.25 -26.16
N LEU A 11 3.62 6.00 -25.51
CA LEU A 11 4.52 7.04 -25.03
C LEU A 11 5.08 7.90 -26.16
N GLN A 12 5.40 7.31 -27.32
CA GLN A 12 5.87 8.08 -28.48
C GLN A 12 4.81 9.04 -29.04
N LYS A 13 3.53 8.71 -28.86
CA LYS A 13 2.40 9.53 -29.32
C LYS A 13 1.86 10.46 -28.24
N ALA A 14 2.32 10.31 -26.99
CA ALA A 14 1.81 11.06 -25.87
C ALA A 14 2.25 12.52 -25.96
N THR A 15 1.29 13.44 -25.82
CA THR A 15 1.53 14.89 -25.74
C THR A 15 1.41 15.41 -24.31
N LEU A 16 1.01 14.55 -23.37
CA LEU A 16 0.81 14.91 -21.97
C LEU A 16 2.16 15.12 -21.30
N THR A 17 2.38 16.31 -20.73
CA THR A 17 3.60 16.60 -19.98
C THR A 17 3.50 16.04 -18.55
N MET A 18 4.64 15.92 -17.87
CA MET A 18 4.66 15.49 -16.46
C MET A 18 3.87 16.45 -15.57
N THR A 19 3.99 17.75 -15.80
CA THR A 19 3.26 18.79 -15.06
C THR A 19 1.75 18.69 -15.28
N ASP A 20 1.30 18.49 -16.52
CA ASP A 20 -0.13 18.32 -16.80
C ASP A 20 -0.67 17.03 -16.18
N ALA A 21 0.12 15.96 -16.17
CA ALA A 21 -0.22 14.70 -15.53
C ALA A 21 -0.32 14.85 -14.01
N GLU A 22 0.64 15.54 -13.37
CA GLU A 22 0.62 15.82 -11.93
C GLU A 22 -0.63 16.62 -11.55
N ALA A 23 -0.94 17.69 -12.27
CA ALA A 23 -2.11 18.54 -12.00
C ALA A 23 -3.42 17.72 -12.09
N GLN A 24 -3.59 16.92 -13.14
CA GLN A 24 -4.77 16.07 -13.31
C GLN A 24 -4.90 15.03 -12.19
N LEU A 25 -3.79 14.39 -11.80
CA LEU A 25 -3.79 13.40 -10.72
C LEU A 25 -4.08 14.06 -9.36
N LEU A 26 -3.50 15.22 -9.09
CA LEU A 26 -3.71 15.95 -7.85
C LEU A 26 -5.17 16.40 -7.70
N ASP A 27 -5.77 16.91 -8.76
CA ASP A 27 -7.20 17.30 -8.77
C ASP A 27 -8.10 16.09 -8.56
N TYR A 28 -7.81 14.98 -9.23
CA TYR A 28 -8.52 13.72 -9.03
C TYR A 28 -8.43 13.25 -7.57
N VAL A 29 -7.22 13.23 -6.98
CA VAL A 29 -7.02 12.83 -5.58
C VAL A 29 -7.75 13.77 -4.63
N LYS A 30 -7.68 15.09 -4.83
CA LYS A 30 -8.38 16.09 -4.00
C LYS A 30 -9.90 15.93 -4.02
N SER A 31 -10.47 15.41 -5.10
CA SER A 31 -11.92 15.14 -5.15
C SER A 31 -12.38 14.06 -4.15
N PHE A 32 -11.48 13.14 -3.74
CA PHE A 32 -11.75 12.10 -2.74
C PHE A 32 -11.12 12.39 -1.37
N ALA A 33 -9.97 13.07 -1.36
CA ALA A 33 -9.19 13.40 -0.17
C ALA A 33 -8.77 14.87 -0.22
N PRO A 34 -9.70 15.81 0.07
CA PRO A 34 -9.43 17.25 -0.08
C PRO A 34 -8.41 17.76 0.94
N GLU A 35 -8.37 17.16 2.13
CA GLU A 35 -7.44 17.53 3.18
C GLU A 35 -6.03 16.95 2.91
N PRO A 36 -4.98 17.79 2.87
CA PRO A 36 -3.63 17.32 2.68
C PRO A 36 -3.18 16.44 3.86
N ARG A 37 -2.27 15.51 3.58
CA ARG A 37 -1.62 14.62 4.54
C ARG A 37 -2.57 13.70 5.32
N LYS A 38 -3.78 13.44 4.82
CA LYS A 38 -4.71 12.49 5.47
C LYS A 38 -4.60 11.07 4.97
N VAL A 39 -4.40 10.87 3.66
CA VAL A 39 -4.44 9.56 3.03
C VAL A 39 -3.03 9.07 2.69
N PRO A 40 -2.65 7.83 3.07
CA PRO A 40 -1.36 7.25 2.70
C PRO A 40 -1.35 6.79 1.23
N LEU A 41 -0.17 6.67 0.64
CA LEU A 41 -0.01 5.99 -0.64
C LEU A 41 -0.12 4.47 -0.44
N ALA A 42 -0.85 3.76 -1.31
CA ALA A 42 -1.12 2.34 -1.17
C ALA A 42 -0.85 1.57 -2.48
N GLY A 43 -0.35 0.35 -2.37
CA GLY A 43 -0.04 -0.52 -3.50
C GLY A 43 0.95 -1.63 -3.15
N ASN A 44 1.33 -2.46 -4.12
CA ASN A 44 2.44 -3.38 -3.97
C ASN A 44 3.78 -2.68 -4.19
N SER A 45 4.73 -2.83 -3.26
CA SER A 45 6.10 -2.31 -3.41
C SER A 45 6.14 -0.79 -3.64
N VAL A 46 5.16 -0.10 -3.05
CA VAL A 46 4.81 1.29 -3.35
C VAL A 46 5.87 2.30 -2.87
N GLY A 47 6.88 1.84 -2.12
CA GLY A 47 8.05 2.64 -1.78
C GLY A 47 8.83 3.11 -3.02
N THR A 48 8.88 2.29 -4.08
CA THR A 48 9.50 2.69 -5.35
C THR A 48 8.68 3.77 -6.04
N ASP A 49 7.36 3.60 -6.13
CA ASP A 49 6.46 4.60 -6.73
C ASP A 49 6.55 5.94 -6.00
N ARG A 50 6.58 5.91 -4.65
CA ARG A 50 6.78 7.12 -3.85
C ARG A 50 8.08 7.83 -4.18
N ALA A 51 9.18 7.11 -4.41
CA ALA A 51 10.45 7.74 -4.76
C ALA A 51 10.37 8.46 -6.12
N PHE A 52 9.65 7.89 -7.09
CA PHE A 52 9.38 8.55 -8.38
C PHE A 52 8.47 9.76 -8.21
N LEU A 53 7.38 9.65 -7.45
CA LEU A 53 6.48 10.78 -7.18
C LEU A 53 7.21 11.93 -6.47
N ALA A 54 8.05 11.64 -5.47
CA ALA A 54 8.81 12.69 -4.78
C ALA A 54 9.77 13.45 -5.72
N ARG A 55 10.28 12.79 -6.77
CA ARG A 55 11.18 13.39 -7.76
C ARG A 55 10.41 14.15 -8.86
N ASP A 56 9.37 13.53 -9.41
CA ASP A 56 8.74 13.94 -10.66
C ASP A 56 7.36 14.60 -10.47
N MET A 57 6.71 14.37 -9.32
CA MET A 57 5.40 14.90 -8.95
C MET A 57 5.34 15.33 -7.47
N PRO A 58 6.16 16.32 -7.06
CA PRO A 58 6.34 16.69 -5.64
C PRO A 58 5.10 17.32 -5.00
N GLU A 59 4.23 18.00 -5.74
CA GLU A 59 2.99 18.57 -5.19
C GLU A 59 1.99 17.45 -4.87
N LEU A 60 1.89 16.45 -5.76
CA LEU A 60 1.09 15.25 -5.52
C LEU A 60 1.62 14.45 -4.32
N GLU A 61 2.93 14.19 -4.27
CA GLU A 61 3.55 13.48 -3.14
C GLU A 61 3.30 14.23 -1.82
N GLY A 62 3.48 15.56 -1.85
CA GLY A 62 3.28 16.45 -0.71
C GLY A 62 1.84 16.52 -0.22
N HIS A 63 0.84 16.22 -1.06
CA HIS A 63 -0.56 16.14 -0.65
C HIS A 63 -0.88 14.82 0.08
N LEU A 64 -0.16 13.74 -0.22
CA LEU A 64 -0.35 12.44 0.42
C LEU A 64 0.35 12.38 1.79
N HIS A 65 -0.17 11.58 2.73
CA HIS A 65 0.52 11.33 4.00
C HIS A 65 1.84 10.59 3.78
N TYR A 66 2.85 10.83 4.64
CA TYR A 66 4.20 10.26 4.48
C TYR A 66 4.28 8.74 4.66
N ARG A 67 3.28 8.12 5.30
CA ARG A 67 3.20 6.66 5.46
C ARG A 67 2.67 5.99 4.20
N ASN A 68 3.01 4.72 4.06
CA ASN A 68 2.53 3.85 2.99
C ASN A 68 1.69 2.71 3.56
N VAL A 69 0.74 2.23 2.76
CA VAL A 69 0.10 0.92 2.92
C VAL A 69 0.67 0.00 1.84
N ASP A 70 1.73 -0.72 2.19
CA ASP A 70 2.44 -1.59 1.25
C ASP A 70 1.96 -3.05 1.36
N VAL A 71 1.24 -3.50 0.34
CA VAL A 71 0.69 -4.86 0.24
C VAL A 71 1.81 -5.90 0.20
N SER A 72 2.97 -5.57 -0.38
CA SER A 72 4.12 -6.47 -0.44
C SER A 72 4.72 -6.73 0.94
N SER A 73 4.57 -5.80 1.90
CA SER A 73 4.98 -6.04 3.28
C SER A 73 4.13 -7.15 3.92
N ILE A 74 2.81 -7.12 3.70
CA ILE A 74 1.88 -8.16 4.20
C ILE A 74 2.17 -9.50 3.50
N LYS A 75 2.38 -9.48 2.18
CA LYS A 75 2.78 -10.65 1.40
C LYS A 75 4.03 -11.34 1.97
N GLU A 76 5.06 -10.56 2.31
CA GLU A 76 6.30 -11.11 2.87
C GLU A 76 6.11 -11.72 4.26
N LEU A 77 5.23 -11.15 5.10
CA LEU A 77 4.84 -11.74 6.38
C LEU A 77 4.00 -13.01 6.18
N ALA A 78 3.01 -12.98 5.28
CA ALA A 78 2.18 -14.12 4.93
C ALA A 78 3.03 -15.30 4.43
N ARG A 79 4.03 -15.04 3.57
CA ARG A 79 4.97 -16.06 3.08
C ARG A 79 5.71 -16.80 4.19
N ARG A 80 6.08 -16.10 5.28
CA ARG A 80 6.88 -16.66 6.37
C ARG A 80 6.04 -17.26 7.49
N TRP A 81 4.94 -16.59 7.84
CA TRP A 81 4.13 -16.94 9.00
C TRP A 81 2.89 -17.75 8.63
N TYR A 82 2.39 -17.60 7.40
CA TYR A 82 1.17 -18.24 6.90
C TYR A 82 1.36 -18.85 5.50
N PRO A 83 2.29 -19.83 5.29
CA PRO A 83 2.60 -20.35 3.96
C PRO A 83 1.36 -20.84 3.18
N LYS A 84 0.37 -21.44 3.87
CA LYS A 84 -0.89 -21.87 3.24
C LYS A 84 -1.67 -20.72 2.63
N ALA A 85 -1.77 -19.58 3.32
CA ALA A 85 -2.42 -18.39 2.77
C ALA A 85 -1.60 -17.84 1.58
N TYR A 86 -0.27 -17.76 1.73
CA TYR A 86 0.59 -17.30 0.64
C TYR A 86 0.44 -18.11 -0.65
N TYR A 87 0.47 -19.45 -0.58
CA TYR A 87 0.35 -20.30 -1.76
C TYR A 87 -1.05 -20.33 -2.38
N ASN A 88 -2.07 -19.80 -1.69
CA ASN A 88 -3.43 -19.70 -2.19
C ASN A 88 -3.84 -18.25 -2.47
N ALA A 89 -2.89 -17.31 -2.48
CA ALA A 89 -3.15 -15.94 -2.89
C ALA A 89 -3.55 -15.88 -4.39
N PRO A 90 -4.42 -14.92 -4.79
CA PRO A 90 -4.83 -14.77 -6.18
C PRO A 90 -3.63 -14.63 -7.13
N ALA A 91 -3.74 -15.26 -8.30
CA ALA A 91 -2.75 -15.10 -9.36
C ALA A 91 -2.84 -13.69 -9.96
N LYS A 92 -1.70 -13.11 -10.31
CA LYS A 92 -1.63 -11.86 -11.07
C LYS A 92 -1.76 -12.16 -12.56
N ASN A 93 -2.65 -11.47 -13.26
CA ASN A 93 -2.92 -11.65 -14.68
C ASN A 93 -1.97 -10.82 -15.56
N GLY A 94 -1.20 -9.89 -14.96
CA GLY A 94 0.11 -9.51 -15.48
C GLY A 94 0.11 -8.71 -16.79
N ASN A 95 -0.96 -7.97 -17.08
CA ASN A 95 -0.98 -7.09 -18.26
C ASN A 95 -0.02 -5.89 -18.14
N HIS A 96 0.63 -5.69 -16.99
CA HIS A 96 1.73 -4.74 -16.81
C HIS A 96 1.33 -3.30 -17.15
N ARG A 97 0.07 -2.96 -16.87
CA ARG A 97 -0.51 -1.64 -17.01
C ARG A 97 -0.93 -1.18 -15.62
N ALA A 98 -0.68 0.10 -15.34
CA ALA A 98 -0.87 0.67 -14.01
C ALA A 98 -2.25 0.35 -13.39
N LEU A 99 -3.36 0.53 -14.13
CA LEU A 99 -4.70 0.29 -13.59
C LEU A 99 -4.94 -1.19 -13.22
N ALA A 100 -4.47 -2.13 -14.05
CA ALA A 100 -4.57 -3.55 -13.77
C ALA A 100 -3.73 -3.91 -12.53
N ASP A 101 -2.49 -3.42 -12.46
CA ASP A 101 -1.60 -3.67 -11.32
C ASP A 101 -2.16 -3.09 -10.00
N ILE A 102 -2.84 -1.94 -10.05
CA ILE A 102 -3.56 -1.34 -8.91
C ILE A 102 -4.73 -2.22 -8.47
N GLN A 103 -5.57 -2.67 -9.41
CA GLN A 103 -6.71 -3.54 -9.12
C GLN A 103 -6.27 -4.86 -8.50
N GLU A 104 -5.24 -5.50 -9.06
CA GLU A 104 -4.64 -6.72 -8.51
C GLU A 104 -4.05 -6.50 -7.12
N SER A 105 -3.46 -5.32 -6.84
CA SER A 105 -2.97 -4.98 -5.49
C SER A 105 -4.11 -4.88 -4.47
N ILE A 106 -5.26 -4.32 -4.89
CA ILE A 106 -6.47 -4.21 -4.06
C ILE A 106 -7.07 -5.59 -3.78
N GLU A 107 -7.16 -6.46 -4.79
CA GLU A 107 -7.61 -7.85 -4.64
C GLU A 107 -6.69 -8.66 -3.73
N GLU A 108 -5.37 -8.54 -3.89
CA GLU A 108 -4.38 -9.20 -3.03
C GLU A 108 -4.53 -8.74 -1.57
N LEU A 109 -4.75 -7.44 -1.33
CA LEU A 109 -4.97 -6.93 0.04
C LEU A 109 -6.31 -7.39 0.63
N GLN A 110 -7.38 -7.45 -0.18
CA GLN A 110 -8.66 -8.02 0.26
C GLN A 110 -8.49 -9.49 0.68
N TYR A 111 -7.78 -10.28 -0.12
CA TYR A 111 -7.47 -11.67 0.22
C TYR A 111 -6.73 -11.79 1.56
N TYR A 112 -5.64 -11.03 1.76
CA TYR A 112 -4.89 -11.11 3.01
C TYR A 112 -5.71 -10.62 4.21
N ARG A 113 -6.59 -9.62 4.03
CA ARG A 113 -7.49 -9.15 5.09
C ARG A 113 -8.35 -10.28 5.65
N GLU A 114 -8.80 -11.21 4.81
CA GLU A 114 -9.59 -12.37 5.25
C GLU A 114 -8.73 -13.54 5.72
N ALA A 115 -7.61 -13.82 5.02
CA ALA A 115 -6.81 -15.02 5.25
C ALA A 115 -5.75 -14.90 6.36
N VAL A 116 -5.31 -13.68 6.68
CA VAL A 116 -4.12 -13.43 7.54
C VAL A 116 -4.43 -12.54 8.74
N PHE A 117 -5.40 -11.61 8.63
CA PHE A 117 -5.76 -10.72 9.73
C PHE A 117 -6.86 -11.33 10.62
N VAL A 118 -6.96 -10.82 11.85
CA VAL A 118 -8.07 -11.17 12.74
C VAL A 118 -9.36 -10.58 12.16
N PRO A 119 -10.45 -11.37 11.99
CA PRO A 119 -11.71 -10.88 11.45
C PRO A 119 -12.28 -9.69 12.25
N PRO A 120 -12.89 -8.69 11.59
CA PRO A 120 -13.60 -7.60 12.27
C PRO A 120 -14.71 -8.13 13.19
N PRO A 121 -14.95 -7.50 14.35
CA PRO A 121 -14.33 -6.26 14.85
C PRO A 121 -12.94 -6.45 15.50
N GLY A 122 -12.41 -7.68 15.50
CA GLY A 122 -11.18 -8.02 16.21
C GLY A 122 -11.39 -8.19 17.72
N PRO A 123 -10.30 -8.35 18.50
CA PRO A 123 -10.39 -8.48 19.94
C PRO A 123 -10.96 -7.21 20.59
N GLY A 124 -11.88 -7.37 21.55
CA GLY A 124 -12.39 -6.24 22.34
C GLY A 124 -11.29 -5.57 23.18
N ALA A 125 -11.58 -4.37 23.70
CA ALA A 125 -10.58 -3.53 24.38
C ALA A 125 -9.82 -4.24 25.51
N ALA A 126 -10.50 -5.08 26.30
CA ALA A 126 -9.86 -5.85 27.37
C ALA A 126 -8.87 -6.89 26.84
N ALA A 127 -9.26 -7.66 25.81
CA ALA A 127 -8.39 -8.64 25.18
C ALA A 127 -7.19 -7.98 24.49
N ALA A 128 -7.41 -6.85 23.81
CA ALA A 128 -6.34 -6.07 23.18
C ALA A 128 -5.31 -5.56 24.22
N LYS A 129 -5.78 -5.04 25.38
CA LYS A 129 -4.90 -4.63 26.49
C LYS A 129 -4.08 -5.78 27.04
N HIS A 130 -4.67 -6.96 27.21
CA HIS A 130 -3.95 -8.15 27.66
C HIS A 130 -2.86 -8.57 26.67
N ILE A 131 -3.17 -8.60 25.37
CA ILE A 131 -2.17 -8.88 24.32
C ILE A 131 -1.03 -7.86 24.36
N ALA A 132 -1.35 -6.57 24.51
CA ALA A 132 -0.34 -5.52 24.62
C ALA A 132 0.57 -5.72 25.84
N ALA A 133 0.01 -5.98 27.02
CA ALA A 133 0.76 -6.22 28.25
C ALA A 133 1.72 -7.42 28.14
N LYS A 134 1.35 -8.45 27.38
CA LYS A 134 2.22 -9.62 27.12
C LYS A 134 3.52 -9.24 26.39
N TYR A 135 3.46 -8.30 25.45
CA TYR A 135 4.60 -7.99 24.57
C TYR A 135 5.31 -6.67 24.91
N GLN A 136 4.66 -5.77 25.63
CA GLN A 136 5.22 -4.49 26.01
C GLN A 136 6.49 -4.68 26.86
N GLY A 137 7.59 -4.07 26.42
CA GLY A 137 8.87 -4.15 27.12
C GLY A 137 9.65 -5.43 26.94
N THR A 138 9.12 -6.45 26.25
CA THR A 138 9.81 -7.75 26.11
C THR A 138 11.15 -7.64 25.38
N LEU A 139 11.30 -6.67 24.48
CA LEU A 139 12.55 -6.41 23.75
C LEU A 139 13.31 -5.17 24.29
N THR A 140 12.59 -4.17 24.79
CA THR A 140 13.18 -2.88 25.20
C THR A 140 13.46 -2.79 26.70
N GLY A 141 13.00 -3.76 27.49
CA GLY A 141 13.05 -3.72 28.96
C GLY A 141 12.06 -2.74 29.61
N PHE A 142 11.24 -2.03 28.82
CA PHE A 142 10.30 -1.04 29.33
C PHE A 142 9.19 -1.69 30.19
N ARG A 143 9.16 -1.41 31.49
CA ARG A 143 8.08 -1.87 32.38
C ARG A 143 7.09 -0.73 32.64
N VAL A 144 5.80 -0.99 32.42
CA VAL A 144 4.73 -0.06 32.81
C VAL A 144 4.56 -0.14 34.33
N GLY A 145 4.86 0.95 35.04
CA GLY A 145 4.62 1.06 36.48
C GLY A 145 5.78 0.59 37.37
N GLY A 146 6.98 1.14 37.16
CA GLY A 146 8.04 1.04 38.18
C GLY A 146 7.64 1.79 39.45
N GLN A 147 7.48 1.05 40.55
CA GLN A 147 8.24 1.37 41.75
C GLN A 147 9.67 0.86 41.56
#